data_AF-A0AAG2TH09-F1
#
_entry.id   AF-A0AAG2TH09-F1
#
_cell.length_a   1.000
_cell.length_b   1.000
_cell.length_c   1.000
_cell.angle_alpha   90.00
_cell.angle_beta   90.00
_cell.angle_gamma   90.00
#
_symmetry.space_group_name_H-M   'P 1'
#
loop_
_entity.id
_entity.type
_entity.pdbx_description
1 polymer ?
#
loop_
_entity_poly.entity_id
_entity_poly.type
_entity_poly.pdbx_seq_one_letter_code
_entity_poly.pdbx_strand_id
1 'polypeptide(L)'
;LNRAQSAQSINSTEMPAREDCLKRVSPEPVLSVQEKGVLLKRKLSLLEQDVIVNEDGRNKLKKQGAYGDIPEELIDVSDFECSLCMRLFFEPVTTPCGHSFCKNCLERCLDHAPYCPLCKESLKEYLADRRYCVTQLLEELIVKYLPDELSERKKIYDEETAELSHLTKNVPIFVCTMAYPTVPCPLHVFEPRYRLMIRRSIQTGTKQFGMCVSDTQNSFADYGCMLQIRNVHFLPDGRSVVDTVGGKRFRVLKRGMKDGYCTADIEYLEDVKVENEDEIKNLRELHDLVYSQACSWFQNLRDRFRSQILQHFGSMPEREENLQAAPNGPAWCWWLLAVLPVDPRYQLSVLSMKSLKERLTKIQHILTYFSRDQSK
;
A
#
# COMPACT_ATOMS: atom_id res chain seq x y z
N LEU A 1 -14.05 -71.26 17.50
CA LEU A 1 -15.39 -70.89 16.99
C LEU A 1 -15.23 -69.43 16.54
N ASN A 2 -14.95 -69.08 15.27
CA ASN A 2 -15.64 -69.39 14.00
C ASN A 2 -17.12 -68.96 14.07
N ARG A 3 -17.67 -68.15 13.15
CA ARG A 3 -17.24 -67.68 11.79
C ARG A 3 -17.71 -66.21 11.55
N ALA A 4 -17.04 -65.38 10.74
CA ALA A 4 -17.34 -65.02 9.33
C ALA A 4 -18.74 -64.40 9.07
N GLN A 5 -19.01 -63.49 8.11
CA GLN A 5 -18.28 -62.87 6.98
C GLN A 5 -18.94 -61.48 6.69
N SER A 6 -18.56 -60.57 5.78
CA SER A 6 -17.99 -60.63 4.41
C SER A 6 -17.31 -59.27 4.05
N ALA A 7 -16.21 -59.22 3.28
CA ALA A 7 -16.11 -59.01 1.81
C ALA A 7 -16.50 -57.59 1.32
N GLN A 8 -15.85 -56.92 0.34
CA GLN A 8 -14.72 -57.18 -0.61
C GLN A 8 -14.27 -55.78 -1.16
N SER A 9 -13.16 -55.49 -1.87
CA SER A 9 -11.91 -56.14 -2.37
C SER A 9 -10.96 -54.99 -2.83
N ILE A 10 -9.60 -54.99 -2.83
CA ILE A 10 -8.55 -55.96 -3.28
C ILE A 10 -8.51 -56.07 -4.83
N ASN A 11 -7.41 -55.86 -5.58
CA ASN A 11 -5.97 -55.53 -5.32
C ASN A 11 -5.54 -54.32 -6.24
N SER A 12 -4.31 -53.93 -6.62
CA SER A 12 -2.87 -54.33 -6.53
C SER A 12 -2.00 -53.02 -6.54
N THR A 13 -0.67 -52.82 -6.68
CA THR A 13 0.54 -53.48 -7.28
C THR A 13 0.58 -53.61 -8.81
N GLU A 14 1.63 -53.26 -9.57
CA GLU A 14 3.07 -52.97 -9.28
C GLU A 14 3.68 -51.87 -10.22
N MET A 15 4.97 -51.56 -10.09
CA MET A 15 5.70 -50.51 -10.87
C MET A 15 6.20 -51.02 -12.25
N PRO A 16 6.54 -50.12 -13.21
CA PRO A 16 7.97 -49.80 -13.39
C PRO A 16 8.25 -48.30 -13.70
N ALA A 17 9.53 -47.92 -13.69
CA ALA A 17 9.98 -46.54 -13.94
C ALA A 17 10.40 -46.29 -15.40
N ARG A 18 10.19 -45.04 -15.87
CA ARG A 18 11.13 -44.30 -16.74
C ARG A 18 10.80 -42.80 -16.75
N GLU A 19 11.80 -42.01 -17.10
CA GLU A 19 11.66 -40.57 -17.34
C GLU A 19 10.87 -40.34 -18.63
N ASP A 20 9.93 -39.39 -18.62
CA ASP A 20 9.72 -38.52 -19.77
C ASP A 20 9.22 -37.13 -19.30
N CYS A 21 9.35 -36.14 -20.17
CA CYS A 21 9.25 -34.72 -19.87
C CYS A 21 7.87 -34.13 -20.26
N LEU A 22 7.71 -32.82 -20.01
CA LEU A 22 6.61 -31.95 -20.49
C LEU A 22 5.26 -32.13 -19.74
N LYS A 23 4.38 -31.12 -19.66
CA LYS A 23 4.39 -29.76 -20.23
C LYS A 23 4.22 -28.69 -19.14
N ARG A 24 4.90 -27.54 -19.31
CA ARG A 24 4.34 -26.24 -18.89
C ARG A 24 3.18 -25.91 -19.83
N VAL A 25 2.06 -25.40 -19.31
CA VAL A 25 1.02 -24.78 -20.16
C VAL A 25 1.14 -23.27 -20.02
N SER A 26 1.98 -22.70 -20.89
CA SER A 26 1.98 -21.26 -21.20
C SER A 26 1.00 -21.03 -22.35
N PRO A 27 0.14 -19.99 -22.30
CA PRO A 27 -0.68 -19.59 -23.44
C PRO A 27 -0.17 -18.28 -24.07
N GLU A 28 0.67 -18.37 -25.10
CA GLU A 28 0.90 -17.35 -26.14
C GLU A 28 1.90 -17.88 -27.19
N PRO A 29 1.91 -17.42 -28.46
CA PRO A 29 0.81 -16.83 -29.24
C PRO A 29 0.58 -17.57 -30.59
N VAL A 30 -0.48 -17.22 -31.32
CA VAL A 30 -0.56 -17.43 -32.78
C VAL A 30 -1.09 -16.14 -33.43
N LEU A 31 -0.42 -15.70 -34.49
CA LEU A 31 -0.64 -14.40 -35.16
C LEU A 31 -1.41 -14.55 -36.47
N SER A 32 -2.31 -13.60 -36.79
CA SER A 32 -2.52 -13.17 -38.19
C SER A 32 -3.36 -11.89 -38.33
N VAL A 33 -2.73 -10.72 -38.21
CA VAL A 33 -3.01 -9.56 -39.08
C VAL A 33 -1.65 -8.96 -39.46
N GLN A 34 -1.45 -8.64 -40.74
CA GLN A 34 -0.25 -7.95 -41.21
C GLN A 34 -0.54 -6.46 -41.35
N GLU A 35 0.30 -5.60 -40.77
CA GLU A 35 0.44 -4.23 -41.24
C GLU A 35 1.89 -3.75 -41.08
N LYS A 36 2.40 -3.01 -42.08
CA LYS A 36 3.81 -2.62 -42.18
C LYS A 36 3.98 -1.15 -41.78
N GLY A 37 4.24 -0.91 -40.48
CA GLY A 37 4.50 0.43 -39.93
C GLY A 37 5.98 0.82 -39.97
N VAL A 38 6.35 1.78 -40.82
CA VAL A 38 7.73 2.23 -41.10
C VAL A 38 8.49 2.70 -39.84
N LEU A 39 9.71 2.18 -39.64
CA LEU A 39 10.70 2.77 -38.73
C LEU A 39 11.20 4.11 -39.29
N LEU A 40 10.60 5.23 -38.88
CA LEU A 40 10.98 6.58 -39.29
C LEU A 40 12.29 7.04 -38.63
N LYS A 41 13.42 6.52 -39.12
CA LYS A 41 14.74 7.15 -38.92
C LYS A 41 14.80 8.49 -39.69
N ARG A 42 14.30 9.57 -39.09
CA ARG A 42 14.53 10.94 -39.58
C ARG A 42 16.03 11.27 -39.49
N LYS A 43 16.73 11.23 -40.62
CA LYS A 43 18.01 11.94 -40.77
C LYS A 43 17.71 13.43 -40.74
N LEU A 44 18.38 14.19 -39.87
CA LEU A 44 18.55 15.62 -40.13
C LEU A 44 19.54 15.77 -41.29
N SER A 45 19.12 16.43 -42.36
CA SER A 45 20.00 16.93 -43.41
C SER A 45 20.51 18.31 -42.99
N LEU A 46 21.74 18.38 -42.48
CA LEU A 46 22.43 19.66 -42.35
C LEU A 46 22.70 20.22 -43.74
N LEU A 47 22.37 21.50 -43.95
CA LEU A 47 22.78 22.24 -45.13
C LEU A 47 24.25 22.64 -44.94
N GLU A 48 25.11 22.17 -45.84
CA GLU A 48 26.46 22.70 -45.97
C GLU A 48 26.36 24.11 -46.59
N GLN A 49 27.06 25.09 -46.00
CA GLN A 49 27.26 26.42 -46.57
C GLN A 49 28.76 26.71 -46.61
N ASP A 50 29.25 27.07 -47.80
CA ASP A 50 30.68 27.15 -48.10
C ASP A 50 31.41 28.24 -47.30
N VAL A 51 32.55 27.86 -46.71
CA VAL A 51 33.43 28.78 -45.98
C VAL A 51 34.37 29.47 -46.96
N ILE A 52 34.01 30.69 -47.38
CA ILE A 52 34.95 31.57 -48.09
C ILE A 52 35.92 32.18 -47.06
N VAL A 53 37.18 31.76 -47.15
CA VAL A 53 38.27 32.29 -46.30
C VAL A 53 38.79 33.60 -46.88
N ASN A 54 38.91 34.62 -46.03
CA ASN A 54 39.79 35.78 -46.22
C ASN A 54 40.42 36.12 -44.87
N GLU A 55 41.74 36.28 -44.83
CA GLU A 55 42.46 36.77 -43.65
C GLU A 55 42.49 38.31 -43.64
N ASP A 56 42.28 38.96 -42.48
CA ASP A 56 43.37 39.59 -41.69
C ASP A 56 42.82 40.20 -40.37
N GLY A 57 43.71 40.61 -39.45
CA GLY A 57 43.50 41.87 -38.72
C GLY A 57 42.74 41.90 -37.37
N ARG A 58 43.19 41.13 -36.36
CA ARG A 58 43.11 41.45 -34.90
C ARG A 58 41.82 42.11 -34.33
N ASN A 59 41.10 41.42 -33.42
CA ASN A 59 41.07 41.76 -31.96
C ASN A 59 40.09 40.95 -31.09
N LYS A 60 40.48 40.77 -29.81
CA LYS A 60 39.65 40.53 -28.60
C LYS A 60 38.65 39.36 -28.61
N LEU A 61 38.94 38.34 -27.79
CA LEU A 61 37.93 37.37 -27.34
C LEU A 61 36.77 38.08 -26.61
N LYS A 62 35.55 37.98 -27.16
CA LYS A 62 34.31 38.04 -26.38
C LYS A 62 33.71 36.63 -26.33
N LYS A 63 33.66 36.05 -25.13
CA LYS A 63 33.10 34.71 -24.90
C LYS A 63 31.57 34.78 -24.84
N GLN A 64 30.92 34.95 -25.99
CA GLN A 64 29.46 34.87 -26.11
C GLN A 64 29.04 33.40 -26.26
N GLY A 65 28.57 32.81 -25.17
CA GLY A 65 27.93 31.49 -25.18
C GLY A 65 26.52 31.58 -25.74
N ALA A 66 26.38 31.64 -27.06
CA ALA A 66 25.09 31.60 -27.73
C ALA A 66 24.60 30.14 -27.84
N TYR A 67 23.87 29.67 -26.83
CA TYR A 67 22.83 28.69 -27.09
C TYR A 67 21.75 29.45 -27.88
N GLY A 68 21.70 29.22 -29.20
CA GLY A 68 20.69 29.83 -30.05
C GLY A 68 19.30 29.30 -29.68
N ASP A 69 18.31 30.19 -29.66
CA ASP A 69 16.92 29.78 -29.52
C ASP A 69 16.54 28.84 -30.66
N ILE A 70 16.04 27.65 -30.29
CA ILE A 70 15.31 26.79 -31.23
C ILE A 70 14.01 27.54 -31.56
N PRO A 71 13.69 27.78 -32.84
CA PRO A 71 12.41 28.35 -33.24
C PRO A 71 11.25 27.56 -32.65
N GLU A 72 10.28 28.26 -32.07
CA GLU A 72 9.12 27.65 -31.39
C GLU A 72 8.30 26.76 -32.35
N GLU A 73 8.29 27.09 -33.65
CA GLU A 73 7.66 26.30 -34.73
C GLU A 73 8.30 24.92 -34.99
N LEU A 74 9.39 24.55 -34.29
CA LEU A 74 10.11 23.27 -34.46
C LEU A 74 9.99 22.31 -33.27
N ILE A 75 9.21 22.64 -32.24
CA ILE A 75 8.98 21.80 -31.07
C ILE A 75 7.50 21.41 -31.00
N ASP A 76 7.20 20.12 -30.93
CA ASP A 76 5.84 19.61 -30.76
C ASP A 76 5.65 18.96 -29.38
N VAL A 77 4.39 18.86 -28.93
CA VAL A 77 4.03 18.18 -27.66
C VAL A 77 4.52 16.73 -27.65
N SER A 78 4.51 16.04 -28.80
CA SER A 78 4.94 14.64 -28.89
C SER A 78 6.45 14.43 -28.70
N ASP A 79 7.30 15.46 -28.86
CA ASP A 79 8.72 15.39 -28.53
C ASP A 79 8.95 15.25 -27.00
N PHE A 80 7.96 15.63 -26.18
CA PHE A 80 8.00 15.59 -24.72
C PHE A 80 6.97 14.60 -24.12
N GLU A 81 6.56 13.59 -24.88
CA GLU A 81 5.64 12.55 -24.39
C GLU A 81 6.32 11.42 -23.61
N CYS A 82 5.69 11.04 -22.50
CA CYS A 82 6.08 9.88 -21.73
C CYS A 82 5.51 8.59 -22.33
N SER A 83 6.39 7.76 -22.92
CA SER A 83 6.14 6.42 -23.48
C SER A 83 5.43 5.39 -22.57
N LEU A 84 5.14 5.72 -21.31
CA LEU A 84 4.37 4.88 -20.37
C LEU A 84 2.92 5.33 -20.15
N CYS A 85 2.59 6.59 -20.47
CA CYS A 85 1.24 7.12 -20.29
C CYS A 85 0.69 7.90 -21.50
N MET A 86 1.50 8.13 -22.54
CA MET A 86 1.15 8.88 -23.76
C MET A 86 0.50 10.22 -23.42
N ARG A 87 1.23 10.98 -22.60
CA ARG A 87 0.94 12.34 -22.12
C ARG A 87 2.27 13.07 -21.99
N LEU A 88 2.24 14.40 -22.03
CA LEU A 88 3.36 15.27 -21.66
C LEU A 88 4.03 14.82 -20.35
N PHE A 89 5.37 14.85 -20.32
CA PHE A 89 6.15 14.55 -19.11
C PHE A 89 5.69 15.41 -17.92
N PHE A 90 5.70 14.80 -16.74
CA PHE A 90 5.44 15.47 -15.47
C PHE A 90 6.39 14.89 -14.42
N GLU A 91 7.22 15.74 -13.81
CA GLU A 91 8.46 15.34 -13.15
C GLU A 91 9.27 14.33 -14.03
N PRO A 92 9.77 14.71 -15.22
CA PRO A 92 10.59 13.85 -16.06
C PRO A 92 11.83 13.35 -15.31
N VAL A 93 12.09 12.05 -15.34
CA VAL A 93 13.31 11.41 -14.81
C VAL A 93 13.97 10.57 -15.88
N THR A 94 15.25 10.82 -16.14
CA THR A 94 16.08 10.04 -17.04
C THR A 94 16.78 8.93 -16.26
N THR A 95 16.62 7.70 -16.72
CA THR A 95 17.30 6.52 -16.17
C THR A 95 18.78 6.48 -16.60
N PRO A 96 19.66 5.75 -15.88
CA PRO A 96 21.06 5.58 -16.28
C PRO A 96 21.27 5.08 -17.72
N CYS A 97 20.30 4.34 -18.27
CA CYS A 97 20.28 3.88 -19.66
C CYS A 97 19.79 4.93 -20.69
N GLY A 98 19.72 6.22 -20.31
CA GLY A 98 19.34 7.33 -21.18
C GLY A 98 17.84 7.50 -21.47
N HIS A 99 16.98 6.58 -21.01
CA HIS A 99 15.54 6.64 -21.29
C HIS A 99 14.78 7.47 -20.24
N SER A 100 13.90 8.36 -20.70
CA SER A 100 13.15 9.32 -19.87
C SER A 100 11.67 8.94 -19.70
N PHE A 101 11.14 9.17 -18.50
CA PHE A 101 9.78 8.82 -18.09
C PHE A 101 9.24 9.86 -17.10
N CYS A 102 7.91 9.99 -16.94
CA CYS A 102 7.37 10.64 -15.73
C CYS A 102 7.82 9.81 -14.50
N LYS A 103 8.33 10.47 -13.46
CA LYS A 103 8.74 9.85 -12.18
C LYS A 103 7.77 8.79 -11.66
N ASN A 104 6.49 9.17 -11.51
CA ASN A 104 5.43 8.30 -11.01
C ASN A 104 5.15 7.08 -11.91
N CYS A 105 5.37 7.21 -13.23
CA CYS A 105 5.23 6.10 -14.19
C CYS A 105 6.40 5.12 -14.08
N LEU A 106 7.65 5.63 -14.00
CA LEU A 106 8.82 4.77 -13.81
C LEU A 106 8.76 4.04 -12.47
N GLU A 107 8.46 4.75 -11.38
CA GLU A 107 8.27 4.11 -10.07
C GLU A 107 7.23 3.00 -10.11
N ARG A 108 6.11 3.20 -10.84
CA ARG A 108 5.08 2.17 -11.01
C ARG A 108 5.61 0.95 -11.78
N CYS A 109 6.48 1.12 -12.77
CA CYS A 109 7.14 -0.02 -13.43
C CYS A 109 8.13 -0.74 -12.48
N LEU A 110 8.93 0.02 -11.72
CA LEU A 110 9.87 -0.49 -10.73
C LEU A 110 9.17 -1.14 -9.51
N ASP A 111 7.87 -0.90 -9.32
CA ASP A 111 7.03 -1.64 -8.38
C ASP A 111 6.75 -3.09 -8.82
N HIS A 112 6.89 -3.42 -10.11
CA HIS A 112 6.78 -4.78 -10.62
C HIS A 112 8.14 -5.44 -10.95
N ALA A 113 9.07 -4.72 -11.59
CA ALA A 113 10.38 -5.29 -11.96
C ALA A 113 11.49 -4.23 -12.09
N PRO A 114 12.74 -4.51 -11.64
CA PRO A 114 13.85 -3.55 -11.64
C PRO A 114 14.57 -3.48 -13.00
N TYR A 115 13.83 -3.16 -14.06
CA TYR A 115 14.33 -3.03 -15.43
C TYR A 115 13.75 -1.80 -16.13
N CYS A 116 14.50 -1.20 -17.05
CA CYS A 116 13.99 -0.12 -17.91
C CYS A 116 12.82 -0.64 -18.76
N PRO A 117 11.66 0.04 -18.77
CA PRO A 117 10.52 -0.38 -19.57
C PRO A 117 10.80 -0.51 -21.08
N LEU A 118 11.72 0.29 -21.61
CA LEU A 118 12.07 0.31 -23.04
C LEU A 118 13.17 -0.71 -23.36
N CYS A 119 14.42 -0.47 -22.96
CA CYS A 119 15.57 -1.31 -23.33
C CYS A 119 15.78 -2.57 -22.46
N LYS A 120 15.01 -2.76 -21.38
CA LYS A 120 15.12 -3.85 -20.39
C LYS A 120 16.44 -3.92 -19.61
N GLU A 121 17.30 -2.90 -19.72
CA GLU A 121 18.52 -2.77 -18.90
C GLU A 121 18.18 -2.70 -17.40
N SER A 122 19.05 -3.21 -16.52
CA SER A 122 18.71 -3.36 -15.10
C SER A 122 18.83 -2.06 -14.32
N LEU A 123 17.79 -1.75 -13.55
CA LEU A 123 17.67 -0.54 -12.73
C LEU A 123 17.70 -0.88 -11.23
N LYS A 124 18.38 -1.97 -10.83
CA LYS A 124 18.43 -2.44 -9.43
C LYS A 124 19.08 -1.42 -8.49
N GLU A 125 20.23 -0.88 -8.86
CA GLU A 125 20.96 0.12 -8.06
C GLU A 125 20.15 1.42 -7.98
N TYR A 126 19.56 1.85 -9.11
CA TYR A 126 18.69 3.02 -9.18
C TYR A 126 17.41 2.90 -8.34
N LEU A 127 16.81 1.70 -8.26
CA LEU A 127 15.71 1.38 -7.35
C LEU A 127 16.15 1.35 -5.87
N ALA A 128 17.34 0.85 -5.59
CA ALA A 128 17.89 0.80 -4.23
C ALA A 128 18.17 2.19 -3.66
N ASP A 129 18.74 3.09 -4.48
CA ASP A 129 19.02 4.48 -4.11
C ASP A 129 17.75 5.32 -3.89
N ARG A 130 16.64 4.97 -4.58
CA ARG A 130 15.36 5.73 -4.61
C ARG A 130 15.49 7.20 -5.08
N ARG A 131 16.64 7.60 -5.63
CA ARG A 131 16.93 8.98 -6.07
C ARG A 131 16.44 9.22 -7.49
N TYR A 132 15.12 9.28 -7.65
CA TYR A 132 14.47 9.64 -8.91
C TYR A 132 14.51 11.17 -9.12
N CYS A 133 15.71 11.68 -9.40
CA CYS A 133 15.96 13.10 -9.60
C CYS A 133 15.30 13.60 -10.90
N VAL A 134 14.62 14.75 -10.82
CA VAL A 134 14.02 15.41 -11.98
C VAL A 134 15.13 15.87 -12.94
N THR A 135 14.95 15.56 -14.23
CA THR A 135 15.86 15.93 -15.31
C THR A 135 15.64 17.40 -15.66
N GLN A 136 16.39 18.28 -15.00
CA GLN A 136 16.25 19.74 -15.09
C GLN A 136 16.14 20.26 -16.54
N LEU A 137 16.98 19.77 -17.46
CA LEU A 137 16.91 20.18 -18.87
C LEU A 137 15.56 19.87 -19.55
N LEU A 138 14.89 18.76 -19.21
CA LEU A 138 13.56 18.45 -19.74
C LEU A 138 12.49 19.32 -19.08
N GLU A 139 12.57 19.52 -17.77
CA GLU A 139 11.67 20.43 -17.03
C GLU A 139 11.76 21.87 -17.58
N GLU A 140 12.97 22.39 -17.78
CA GLU A 140 13.24 23.73 -18.32
C GLU A 140 12.75 23.91 -19.77
N LEU A 141 12.93 22.90 -20.63
CA LEU A 141 12.44 22.94 -22.01
C LEU A 141 10.90 22.91 -22.05
N ILE A 142 10.25 22.06 -21.25
CA ILE A 142 8.78 22.00 -21.17
C ILE A 142 8.23 23.32 -20.61
N VAL A 143 8.81 23.86 -19.53
CA VAL A 143 8.39 25.15 -18.95
C VAL A 143 8.57 26.31 -19.93
N LYS A 144 9.59 26.28 -20.80
CA LYS A 144 9.84 27.33 -21.79
C LYS A 144 8.91 27.23 -23.01
N TYR A 145 8.73 26.03 -23.55
CA TYR A 145 8.11 25.83 -24.87
C TYR A 145 6.68 25.29 -24.83
N LEU A 146 6.26 24.61 -23.75
CA LEU A 146 4.94 23.98 -23.58
C LEU A 146 4.28 24.37 -22.23
N PRO A 147 4.17 25.67 -21.88
CA PRO A 147 3.74 26.12 -20.56
C PRO A 147 2.26 25.85 -20.28
N ASP A 148 1.39 25.97 -21.28
CA ASP A 148 -0.06 25.79 -21.13
C ASP A 148 -0.41 24.30 -21.02
N GLU A 149 0.21 23.45 -21.84
CA GLU A 149 0.08 21.99 -21.75
C GLU A 149 0.63 21.46 -20.42
N LEU A 150 1.72 22.04 -19.89
CA LEU A 150 2.22 21.73 -18.55
C LEU A 150 1.23 22.16 -17.46
N SER A 151 0.57 23.30 -17.63
CA SER A 151 -0.48 23.80 -16.72
C SER A 151 -1.68 22.84 -16.66
N GLU A 152 -2.19 22.40 -17.82
CA GLU A 152 -3.25 21.39 -17.90
C GLU A 152 -2.78 20.04 -17.33
N ARG A 153 -1.57 19.61 -17.71
CA ARG A 153 -0.96 18.35 -17.24
C ARG A 153 -0.82 18.31 -15.73
N LYS A 154 -0.49 19.44 -15.10
CA LYS A 154 -0.43 19.63 -13.65
C LYS A 154 -1.82 19.62 -13.02
N LYS A 155 -2.78 20.35 -13.58
CA LYS A 155 -4.16 20.38 -13.09
C LYS A 155 -4.75 18.96 -13.01
N ILE A 156 -4.56 18.15 -14.05
CA ILE A 156 -4.98 16.73 -14.07
C ILE A 156 -4.28 15.93 -12.95
N TYR A 157 -2.99 16.16 -12.69
CA TYR A 157 -2.27 15.50 -11.61
C TYR A 157 -2.78 15.91 -10.22
N ASP A 158 -3.07 17.19 -10.02
CA ASP A 158 -3.60 17.72 -8.76
C ASP A 158 -5.03 17.18 -8.50
N GLU A 159 -5.87 17.05 -9.54
CA GLU A 159 -7.18 16.39 -9.48
C GLU A 159 -7.09 14.88 -9.20
N GLU A 160 -6.22 14.15 -9.92
CA GLU A 160 -5.93 12.71 -9.65
C GLU A 160 -5.43 12.49 -8.21
N THR A 161 -4.62 13.42 -7.69
CA THR A 161 -4.06 13.39 -6.33
C THR A 161 -5.12 13.70 -5.27
N ALA A 162 -6.00 14.68 -5.53
CA ALA A 162 -7.11 15.01 -4.65
C ALA A 162 -8.09 13.84 -4.52
N GLU A 163 -8.45 13.18 -5.62
CA GLU A 163 -9.34 12.00 -5.60
C GLU A 163 -8.75 10.86 -4.74
N LEU A 164 -7.43 10.65 -4.80
CA LEU A 164 -6.70 9.66 -3.99
C LEU A 164 -6.47 10.09 -2.53
N SER A 165 -6.82 11.33 -2.15
CA SER A 165 -6.65 11.86 -0.78
C SER A 165 -7.88 11.63 0.13
N HIS A 166 -9.02 11.23 -0.43
CA HIS A 166 -10.27 11.12 0.34
C HIS A 166 -10.24 10.00 1.40
N LEU A 167 -10.43 10.39 2.66
CA LEU A 167 -10.44 9.47 3.81
C LEU A 167 -11.82 8.82 4.09
N THR A 168 -12.78 8.91 3.15
CA THR A 168 -14.13 8.31 3.24
C THR A 168 -14.65 7.72 1.92
N LYS A 169 -13.96 7.98 0.80
CA LYS A 169 -14.34 7.58 -0.57
C LYS A 169 -13.13 6.97 -1.27
N ASN A 170 -13.32 5.85 -1.98
CA ASN A 170 -12.24 5.10 -2.62
C ASN A 170 -11.03 4.78 -1.71
N VAL A 171 -11.23 4.72 -0.38
CA VAL A 171 -10.17 4.53 0.62
C VAL A 171 -9.40 3.24 0.32
N PRO A 172 -8.06 3.26 0.21
CA PRO A 172 -7.27 2.06 -0.05
C PRO A 172 -7.39 1.05 1.10
N ILE A 173 -7.68 -0.21 0.77
CA ILE A 173 -7.84 -1.31 1.74
C ILE A 173 -6.74 -2.36 1.57
N PHE A 174 -5.93 -2.51 2.61
CA PHE A 174 -5.05 -3.66 2.79
C PHE A 174 -5.88 -4.81 3.38
N VAL A 175 -5.76 -6.01 2.80
CA VAL A 175 -6.54 -7.19 3.21
C VAL A 175 -5.58 -8.21 3.80
N CYS A 176 -5.60 -8.38 5.13
CA CYS A 176 -4.68 -9.27 5.83
C CYS A 176 -5.23 -9.75 7.17
N THR A 177 -5.13 -8.92 8.22
CA THR A 177 -5.32 -9.32 9.62
C THR A 177 -6.18 -8.31 10.39
N MET A 178 -6.57 -8.66 11.62
CA MET A 178 -7.25 -7.72 12.51
C MET A 178 -6.32 -6.58 12.92
N ALA A 179 -6.80 -5.36 12.79
CA ALA A 179 -6.16 -4.15 13.32
C ALA A 179 -7.12 -3.44 14.27
N TYR A 180 -6.57 -2.79 15.30
CA TYR A 180 -7.35 -2.20 16.40
C TYR A 180 -6.87 -0.77 16.71
N PRO A 181 -7.77 0.13 17.16
CA PRO A 181 -7.41 1.46 17.64
C PRO A 181 -6.26 1.44 18.65
N THR A 182 -5.34 2.39 18.55
CA THR A 182 -4.13 2.57 19.38
C THR A 182 -3.06 1.47 19.29
N VAL A 183 -3.36 0.29 18.74
CA VAL A 183 -2.43 -0.85 18.67
C VAL A 183 -1.45 -0.67 17.48
N PRO A 184 -0.13 -0.88 17.67
CA PRO A 184 0.85 -0.92 16.58
C PRO A 184 0.58 -2.08 15.61
N CYS A 185 0.79 -1.85 14.32
CA CYS A 185 0.66 -2.87 13.28
C CYS A 185 1.80 -2.71 12.25
N PRO A 186 2.98 -3.32 12.49
CA PRO A 186 4.09 -3.31 11.53
C PRO A 186 3.80 -4.29 10.38
N LEU A 187 3.97 -3.84 9.14
CA LEU A 187 3.67 -4.63 7.94
C LEU A 187 4.90 -4.76 7.02
N HIS A 188 5.20 -5.98 6.57
CA HIS A 188 6.17 -6.22 5.50
C HIS A 188 5.44 -6.27 4.16
N VAL A 189 5.59 -5.22 3.34
CA VAL A 189 4.88 -5.02 2.08
C VAL A 189 5.78 -5.38 0.91
N PHE A 190 5.42 -6.46 0.21
CA PHE A 190 6.19 -7.00 -0.92
C PHE A 190 5.41 -7.05 -2.25
N GLU A 191 4.07 -7.14 -2.21
CA GLU A 191 3.26 -7.19 -3.43
C GLU A 191 3.29 -5.84 -4.19
N PRO A 192 3.49 -5.82 -5.52
CA PRO A 192 3.52 -4.60 -6.34
C PRO A 192 2.34 -3.65 -6.13
N ARG A 193 1.12 -4.20 -6.06
CA ARG A 193 -0.12 -3.43 -5.83
C ARG A 193 -0.12 -2.69 -4.48
N TYR A 194 0.42 -3.32 -3.43
CA TYR A 194 0.49 -2.71 -2.10
C TYR A 194 1.70 -1.78 -1.95
N ARG A 195 2.79 -2.01 -2.68
CA ARG A 195 3.89 -1.02 -2.83
C ARG A 195 3.37 0.28 -3.43
N LEU A 196 2.60 0.20 -4.53
CA LEU A 196 1.91 1.35 -5.14
C LEU A 196 0.91 2.01 -4.17
N MET A 197 0.11 1.22 -3.46
CA MET A 197 -0.87 1.71 -2.48
C MET A 197 -0.20 2.54 -1.37
N ILE A 198 0.86 2.00 -0.74
CA ILE A 198 1.60 2.70 0.33
C ILE A 198 2.29 3.95 -0.22
N ARG A 199 2.92 3.86 -1.40
CA ARG A 199 3.57 5.02 -2.05
C ARG A 199 2.57 6.14 -2.30
N ARG A 200 1.35 5.84 -2.79
CA ARG A 200 0.26 6.81 -2.93
C ARG A 200 -0.16 7.41 -1.59
N SER A 201 -0.38 6.62 -0.54
CA SER A 201 -0.71 7.16 0.80
C SER A 201 0.38 8.09 1.35
N ILE A 202 1.66 7.90 1.01
CA ILE A 202 2.72 8.87 1.33
C ILE A 202 2.65 10.11 0.44
N GLN A 203 2.51 9.95 -0.88
CA GLN A 203 2.51 11.04 -1.87
C GLN A 203 1.30 12.00 -1.71
N THR A 204 0.11 11.49 -1.41
CA THR A 204 -1.09 12.32 -1.15
C THR A 204 -1.06 13.01 0.23
N GLY A 205 -0.01 12.81 1.02
CA GLY A 205 0.13 13.37 2.37
C GLY A 205 -0.77 12.73 3.45
N THR A 206 -1.81 12.00 3.05
CA THR A 206 -2.77 11.33 3.97
C THR A 206 -2.10 10.41 4.99
N LYS A 207 -1.06 9.68 4.55
CA LYS A 207 -0.33 8.65 5.32
C LYS A 207 -1.26 7.62 5.96
N GLN A 208 -2.41 7.33 5.33
CA GLN A 208 -3.45 6.45 5.86
C GLN A 208 -3.96 5.45 4.82
N PHE A 209 -4.44 4.31 5.31
CA PHE A 209 -5.19 3.29 4.55
C PHE A 209 -6.01 2.43 5.52
N GLY A 210 -7.05 1.75 5.04
CA GLY A 210 -7.85 0.83 5.84
C GLY A 210 -7.24 -0.56 5.90
N MET A 211 -7.36 -1.24 7.05
CA MET A 211 -7.05 -2.67 7.19
C MET A 211 -8.33 -3.43 7.51
N CYS A 212 -8.57 -4.50 6.73
CA CYS A 212 -9.63 -5.48 6.97
C CYS A 212 -9.05 -6.91 6.94
N VAL A 213 -9.70 -7.83 7.65
CA VAL A 213 -9.51 -9.28 7.42
C VAL A 213 -10.13 -9.70 6.09
N SER A 214 -9.57 -10.74 5.48
CA SER A 214 -10.15 -11.36 4.29
C SER A 214 -11.51 -12.00 4.60
N ASP A 215 -12.44 -11.91 3.66
CA ASP A 215 -13.74 -12.57 3.71
C ASP A 215 -13.97 -13.39 2.44
N THR A 216 -14.48 -14.61 2.60
CA THR A 216 -14.63 -15.58 1.51
C THR A 216 -15.78 -15.26 0.55
N GLN A 217 -16.70 -14.35 0.91
CA GLN A 217 -17.84 -13.96 0.08
C GLN A 217 -17.64 -12.57 -0.54
N ASN A 218 -17.07 -11.63 0.23
CA ASN A 218 -17.00 -10.21 -0.09
C ASN A 218 -15.55 -9.70 -0.30
N SER A 219 -14.58 -10.60 -0.49
CA SER A 219 -13.12 -10.38 -0.51
C SER A 219 -12.51 -9.93 0.82
N PHE A 220 -13.16 -8.99 1.52
CA PHE A 220 -12.77 -8.47 2.84
C PHE A 220 -14.00 -8.09 3.67
N ALA A 221 -13.85 -8.11 5.00
CA ALA A 221 -14.94 -7.89 5.95
C ALA A 221 -15.58 -6.49 5.88
N ASP A 222 -16.84 -6.37 6.33
CA ASP A 222 -17.60 -5.11 6.38
C ASP A 222 -17.10 -4.11 7.43
N TYR A 223 -16.14 -4.51 8.27
CA TYR A 223 -15.61 -3.71 9.37
C TYR A 223 -14.08 -3.77 9.38
N GLY A 224 -13.44 -2.65 9.71
CA GLY A 224 -11.98 -2.53 9.74
C GLY A 224 -11.50 -1.36 10.59
N CYS A 225 -10.19 -1.14 10.57
CA CYS A 225 -9.53 -0.03 11.26
C CYS A 225 -8.63 0.73 10.29
N MET A 226 -8.70 2.07 10.31
CA MET A 226 -7.75 2.92 9.58
C MET A 226 -6.38 2.84 10.25
N LEU A 227 -5.37 2.43 9.50
CA LEU A 227 -3.97 2.45 9.91
C LEU A 227 -3.34 3.79 9.53
N GLN A 228 -2.75 4.46 10.52
CA GLN A 228 -1.89 5.62 10.34
C GLN A 228 -0.45 5.15 10.16
N ILE A 229 0.15 5.43 9.00
CA ILE A 229 1.58 5.22 8.76
C ILE A 229 2.35 6.22 9.63
N ARG A 230 3.26 5.70 10.44
CA ARG A 230 4.26 6.45 11.21
C ARG A 230 5.56 6.57 10.44
N ASN A 231 6.04 5.47 9.86
CA ASN A 231 7.29 5.42 9.11
C ASN A 231 7.24 4.36 7.98
N VAL A 232 8.13 4.49 6.99
CA VAL A 232 8.33 3.50 5.92
C VAL A 232 9.83 3.26 5.69
N HIS A 233 10.29 2.06 6.00
CA HIS A 233 11.64 1.59 5.68
C HIS A 233 11.60 0.83 4.35
N PHE A 234 12.02 1.48 3.26
CA PHE A 234 12.17 0.82 1.96
C PHE A 234 13.43 -0.08 1.92
N LEU A 235 13.32 -1.24 1.28
CA LEU A 235 14.39 -2.20 1.06
C LEU A 235 14.96 -2.05 -0.37
N PRO A 236 16.23 -2.47 -0.63
CA PRO A 236 16.89 -2.32 -1.93
C PRO A 236 16.20 -3.00 -3.12
N ASP A 237 15.43 -4.07 -2.88
CA ASP A 237 14.62 -4.77 -3.89
C ASP A 237 13.24 -4.13 -4.13
N GLY A 238 12.99 -2.99 -3.47
CA GLY A 238 11.78 -2.19 -3.60
C GLY A 238 10.66 -2.54 -2.63
N ARG A 239 10.76 -3.64 -1.87
CA ARG A 239 9.84 -3.95 -0.75
C ARG A 239 9.92 -2.88 0.34
N SER A 240 9.03 -2.92 1.33
CA SER A 240 9.15 -2.08 2.52
C SER A 240 8.69 -2.77 3.81
N VAL A 241 9.20 -2.27 4.94
CA VAL A 241 8.57 -2.40 6.25
C VAL A 241 7.84 -1.09 6.53
N VAL A 242 6.56 -1.17 6.88
CA VAL A 242 5.67 -0.03 7.11
C VAL A 242 5.23 -0.08 8.58
N ASP A 243 5.67 0.91 9.36
CA ASP A 243 5.27 1.04 10.76
C ASP A 243 3.96 1.80 10.83
N THR A 244 2.89 1.15 11.32
CA THR A 244 1.59 1.78 11.48
C THR A 244 1.04 1.66 12.90
N VAL A 245 0.02 2.47 13.20
CA VAL A 245 -0.83 2.34 14.39
C VAL A 245 -2.30 2.43 13.98
N GLY A 246 -3.17 1.64 14.59
CA GLY A 246 -4.61 1.73 14.35
C GLY A 246 -5.21 3.02 14.92
N GLY A 247 -6.11 3.63 14.16
CA GLY A 247 -6.80 4.89 14.47
C GLY A 247 -8.31 4.68 14.61
N LYS A 248 -9.08 5.32 13.74
CA LYS A 248 -10.55 5.19 13.73
C LYS A 248 -10.99 3.82 13.20
N ARG A 249 -12.05 3.25 13.78
CA ARG A 249 -12.78 2.11 13.22
C ARG A 249 -13.70 2.57 12.10
N PHE A 250 -14.02 1.69 11.17
CA PHE A 250 -14.96 2.00 10.09
C PHE A 250 -15.85 0.81 9.71
N ARG A 251 -16.96 1.14 9.05
CA ARG A 251 -17.84 0.21 8.34
C ARG A 251 -17.74 0.48 6.84
N VAL A 252 -17.71 -0.58 6.03
CA VAL A 252 -17.74 -0.52 4.58
C VAL A 252 -19.16 -0.17 4.10
N LEU A 253 -19.27 0.81 3.21
CA LEU A 253 -20.50 1.22 2.54
C LEU A 253 -20.59 0.64 1.13
N LYS A 254 -19.48 0.68 0.40
CA LYS A 254 -19.34 0.19 -0.98
C LYS A 254 -17.93 -0.33 -1.17
N ARG A 255 -17.79 -1.47 -1.83
CA ARG A 255 -16.49 -2.06 -2.20
C ARG A 255 -16.08 -1.65 -3.62
N GLY A 256 -14.79 -1.57 -3.87
CA GLY A 256 -14.20 -1.25 -5.17
C GLY A 256 -12.78 -1.80 -5.31
N MET A 257 -12.13 -1.46 -6.42
CA MET A 257 -10.75 -1.82 -6.71
C MET A 257 -10.12 -0.73 -7.57
N LYS A 258 -8.87 -0.35 -7.26
CA LYS A 258 -8.08 0.60 -8.06
C LYS A 258 -6.66 0.05 -8.20
N ASP A 259 -6.17 -0.05 -9.43
CA ASP A 259 -4.83 -0.57 -9.75
C ASP A 259 -4.45 -1.92 -9.07
N GLY A 260 -5.43 -2.81 -8.90
CA GLY A 260 -5.25 -4.17 -8.36
C GLY A 260 -5.32 -4.31 -6.83
N TYR A 261 -5.41 -3.21 -6.08
CA TYR A 261 -5.71 -3.24 -4.64
C TYR A 261 -7.18 -2.85 -4.38
N CYS A 262 -7.74 -3.39 -3.29
CA CYS A 262 -9.12 -3.14 -2.88
C CYS A 262 -9.31 -1.68 -2.43
N THR A 263 -10.48 -1.11 -2.70
CA THR A 263 -10.91 0.19 -2.17
C THR A 263 -12.28 0.10 -1.52
N ALA A 264 -12.61 1.08 -0.68
CA ALA A 264 -13.94 1.19 -0.09
C ALA A 264 -14.42 2.64 0.07
N ASP A 265 -15.72 2.87 -0.11
CA ASP A 265 -16.40 3.97 0.57
C ASP A 265 -16.70 3.51 2.00
N ILE A 266 -16.46 4.37 2.99
CA ILE A 266 -16.55 4.00 4.42
C ILE A 266 -17.34 5.01 5.26
N GLU A 267 -17.92 4.52 6.34
CA GLU A 267 -18.50 5.28 7.45
C GLU A 267 -17.61 5.08 8.69
N TYR A 268 -17.22 6.17 9.35
CA TYR A 268 -16.46 6.07 10.61
C TYR A 268 -17.36 5.60 11.77
N LEU A 269 -16.80 4.76 12.63
CA LEU A 269 -17.48 4.22 13.81
C LEU A 269 -16.90 4.83 15.07
N GLU A 270 -17.76 5.54 15.79
CA GLU A 270 -17.50 6.06 17.13
C GLU A 270 -18.49 5.42 18.11
N ASP A 271 -18.10 5.29 19.38
CA ASP A 271 -18.96 4.71 20.40
C ASP A 271 -20.13 5.64 20.77
N VAL A 272 -21.29 5.04 21.04
CA VAL A 272 -22.46 5.75 21.58
C VAL A 272 -22.17 6.11 23.04
N LYS A 273 -22.30 7.39 23.37
CA LYS A 273 -22.12 7.88 24.74
C LYS A 273 -23.35 7.57 25.58
N VAL A 274 -23.11 7.14 26.81
CA VAL A 274 -24.10 6.97 27.87
C VAL A 274 -24.25 8.31 28.60
N GLU A 275 -25.48 8.82 28.67
CA GLU A 275 -25.81 10.12 29.26
C GLU A 275 -26.46 10.00 30.66
N ASN A 276 -27.11 8.86 30.95
CA ASN A 276 -27.76 8.62 32.24
C ASN A 276 -26.73 8.34 33.35
N GLU A 277 -26.85 9.03 34.49
CA GLU A 277 -25.86 8.98 35.59
C GLU A 277 -25.74 7.59 36.23
N ASP A 278 -26.85 6.88 36.45
CA ASP A 278 -26.83 5.51 36.96
C ASP A 278 -26.18 4.56 35.95
N GLU A 279 -26.46 4.70 34.65
CA GLU A 279 -25.81 3.90 33.62
C GLU A 279 -24.30 4.21 33.49
N ILE A 280 -23.89 5.47 33.64
CA ILE A 280 -22.47 5.88 33.68
C ILE A 280 -21.78 5.23 34.90
N LYS A 281 -22.44 5.21 36.07
CA LYS A 281 -21.93 4.56 37.27
C LYS A 281 -21.78 3.05 37.07
N ASN A 282 -22.84 2.37 36.62
CA ASN A 282 -22.82 0.94 36.30
C ASN A 282 -21.74 0.60 35.24
N LEU A 283 -21.54 1.47 34.25
CA LEU A 283 -20.51 1.33 33.22
C LEU A 283 -19.10 1.45 33.81
N ARG A 284 -18.86 2.37 34.75
CA ARG A 284 -17.58 2.53 35.45
C ARG A 284 -17.30 1.35 36.38
N GLU A 285 -18.30 0.85 37.11
CA GLU A 285 -18.16 -0.35 37.95
C GLU A 285 -17.84 -1.60 37.11
N LEU A 286 -18.52 -1.81 35.98
CA LEU A 286 -18.20 -2.87 35.01
C LEU A 286 -16.79 -2.68 34.42
N HIS A 287 -16.43 -1.46 34.03
CA HIS A 287 -15.11 -1.15 33.50
C HIS A 287 -14.00 -1.54 34.48
N ASP A 288 -14.08 -1.09 35.72
CA ASP A 288 -13.04 -1.30 36.72
C ASP A 288 -12.92 -2.79 37.12
N LEU A 289 -14.04 -3.52 37.13
CA LEU A 289 -14.05 -4.97 37.31
C LEU A 289 -13.33 -5.70 36.15
N VAL A 290 -13.65 -5.37 34.89
CA VAL A 290 -13.05 -6.06 33.73
C VAL A 290 -11.59 -5.65 33.54
N TYR A 291 -11.21 -4.39 33.82
CA TYR A 291 -9.81 -3.95 33.84
C TYR A 291 -9.00 -4.71 34.92
N SER A 292 -9.57 -4.88 36.12
CA SER A 292 -8.93 -5.66 37.19
C SER A 292 -8.75 -7.14 36.82
N GLN A 293 -9.74 -7.73 36.12
CA GLN A 293 -9.62 -9.08 35.57
C GLN A 293 -8.55 -9.17 34.47
N ALA A 294 -8.44 -8.16 33.59
CA ALA A 294 -7.40 -8.11 32.56
C ALA A 294 -5.98 -8.01 33.16
N CYS A 295 -5.79 -7.16 34.17
CA CYS A 295 -4.56 -7.07 34.95
C CYS A 295 -4.19 -8.43 35.57
N SER A 296 -5.14 -9.07 36.26
CA SER A 296 -4.91 -10.38 36.89
C SER A 296 -4.57 -11.47 35.87
N TRP A 297 -5.32 -11.56 34.76
CA TRP A 297 -5.04 -12.49 33.67
C TRP A 297 -3.63 -12.29 33.09
N PHE A 298 -3.23 -11.04 32.83
CA PHE A 298 -1.93 -10.72 32.26
C PHE A 298 -0.76 -10.98 33.22
N GLN A 299 -0.94 -10.72 34.51
CA GLN A 299 0.05 -11.02 35.55
C GLN A 299 0.27 -12.53 35.70
N ASN A 300 -0.82 -13.32 35.66
CA ASN A 300 -0.79 -14.78 35.76
C ASN A 300 -0.29 -15.50 34.49
N LEU A 301 -0.02 -14.80 33.39
CA LEU A 301 0.64 -15.39 32.22
C LEU A 301 2.07 -15.85 32.58
N ARG A 302 2.41 -17.08 32.17
CA ARG A 302 3.77 -17.63 32.23
C ARG A 302 4.75 -16.65 31.59
N ASP A 303 5.88 -16.39 32.26
CA ASP A 303 6.78 -15.26 31.95
C ASP A 303 7.17 -15.16 30.48
N ARG A 304 7.44 -16.30 29.82
CA ARG A 304 7.74 -16.36 28.37
C ARG A 304 6.69 -15.64 27.52
N PHE A 305 5.41 -15.90 27.73
CA PHE A 305 4.33 -15.27 26.97
C PHE A 305 4.18 -13.80 27.34
N ARG A 306 4.30 -13.47 28.64
CA ARG A 306 4.24 -12.09 29.14
C ARG A 306 5.33 -11.23 28.51
N SER A 307 6.58 -11.72 28.47
CA SER A 307 7.71 -11.05 27.81
C SER A 307 7.52 -10.91 26.29
N GLN A 308 6.99 -11.93 25.60
CA GLN A 308 6.70 -11.85 24.15
C GLN A 308 5.63 -10.80 23.83
N ILE A 309 4.58 -10.71 24.66
CA ILE A 309 3.55 -9.66 24.54
C ILE A 309 4.16 -8.27 24.75
N LEU A 310 4.93 -8.07 25.83
CA LEU A 310 5.59 -6.81 26.13
C LEU A 310 6.56 -6.37 25.01
N GLN A 311 7.26 -7.32 24.39
CA GLN A 311 8.20 -7.03 23.29
C GLN A 311 7.50 -6.59 22.00
N HIS A 312 6.29 -7.09 21.71
CA HIS A 312 5.58 -6.82 20.45
C HIS A 312 4.52 -5.71 20.57
N PHE A 313 3.77 -5.67 21.67
CA PHE A 313 2.64 -4.77 21.88
C PHE A 313 2.88 -3.71 22.96
N GLY A 314 4.04 -3.74 23.65
CA GLY A 314 4.31 -2.91 24.82
C GLY A 314 3.51 -3.34 26.06
N SER A 315 3.56 -2.51 27.11
CA SER A 315 2.71 -2.66 28.30
C SER A 315 1.24 -2.44 27.98
N MET A 316 0.34 -3.09 28.73
CA MET A 316 -1.09 -2.77 28.69
C MET A 316 -1.28 -1.29 29.05
N PRO A 317 -2.09 -0.51 28.28
CA PRO A 317 -2.43 0.87 28.62
C PRO A 317 -3.08 0.99 30.00
N GLU A 318 -2.83 2.11 30.68
CA GLU A 318 -3.42 2.42 31.97
C GLU A 318 -4.93 2.72 31.85
N ARG A 319 -5.62 2.81 33.00
CA ARG A 319 -7.03 3.22 33.06
C ARG A 319 -7.19 4.70 32.74
N GLU A 320 -8.03 4.99 31.76
CA GLU A 320 -8.52 6.34 31.45
C GLU A 320 -9.55 6.82 32.51
N GLU A 321 -9.46 8.07 32.97
CA GLU A 321 -10.41 8.64 33.94
C GLU A 321 -11.81 8.86 33.32
N ASN A 322 -11.83 9.31 32.06
CA ASN A 322 -13.03 9.56 31.27
C ASN A 322 -13.15 8.52 30.14
N LEU A 323 -13.86 7.44 30.46
CA LEU A 323 -14.14 6.29 29.58
C LEU A 323 -14.83 6.66 28.24
N GLN A 324 -15.37 7.88 28.14
CA GLN A 324 -16.15 8.38 26.99
C GLN A 324 -15.47 9.56 26.26
N ALA A 325 -14.20 9.84 26.58
CA ALA A 325 -13.39 10.84 25.89
C ALA A 325 -12.89 10.34 24.53
N ALA A 326 -12.36 9.11 24.47
CA ALA A 326 -11.89 8.50 23.23
C ALA A 326 -13.07 8.03 22.34
N PRO A 327 -13.08 8.29 21.03
CA PRO A 327 -14.17 7.88 20.13
C PRO A 327 -14.27 6.35 19.94
N ASN A 328 -13.26 5.60 20.37
CA ASN A 328 -13.28 4.13 20.40
C ASN A 328 -13.33 3.58 21.84
N GLY A 329 -13.58 4.40 22.86
CA GLY A 329 -13.43 4.02 24.26
C GLY A 329 -12.00 3.57 24.62
N PRO A 330 -11.81 2.92 25.79
CA PRO A 330 -10.49 2.79 26.39
C PRO A 330 -9.46 1.97 25.61
N ALA A 331 -8.24 2.49 25.50
CA ALA A 331 -7.14 1.89 24.73
C ALA A 331 -6.79 0.45 25.16
N TRP A 332 -6.85 0.15 26.47
CA TRP A 332 -6.56 -1.18 27.00
C TRP A 332 -7.50 -2.26 26.47
N CYS A 333 -8.75 -1.93 26.13
CA CYS A 333 -9.69 -2.88 25.53
C CYS A 333 -9.17 -3.41 24.19
N TRP A 334 -8.58 -2.52 23.40
CA TRP A 334 -8.07 -2.80 22.05
C TRP A 334 -6.72 -3.53 22.09
N TRP A 335 -5.83 -3.11 23.01
CA TRP A 335 -4.60 -3.85 23.31
C TRP A 335 -4.91 -5.29 23.75
N LEU A 336 -5.88 -5.47 24.65
CA LEU A 336 -6.27 -6.77 25.17
C LEU A 336 -6.84 -7.69 24.08
N LEU A 337 -7.69 -7.17 23.18
CA LEU A 337 -8.21 -7.91 22.02
C LEU A 337 -7.13 -8.31 21.01
N ALA A 338 -6.01 -7.58 20.95
CA ALA A 338 -4.88 -7.89 20.08
C ALA A 338 -3.95 -8.99 20.63
N VAL A 339 -3.85 -9.11 21.97
CA VAL A 339 -2.99 -10.12 22.62
C VAL A 339 -3.71 -11.42 22.99
N LEU A 340 -5.05 -11.40 23.07
CA LEU A 340 -5.85 -12.59 23.36
C LEU A 340 -6.01 -13.50 22.11
N PRO A 341 -5.81 -14.83 22.25
CA PRO A 341 -5.92 -15.78 21.13
C PRO A 341 -7.39 -16.11 20.82
N VAL A 342 -8.15 -15.11 20.35
CA VAL A 342 -9.59 -15.20 20.03
C VAL A 342 -9.77 -15.39 18.52
N ASP A 343 -10.80 -16.14 18.13
CA ASP A 343 -11.16 -16.31 16.72
C ASP A 343 -11.40 -14.95 16.01
N PRO A 344 -10.84 -14.71 14.81
CA PRO A 344 -10.96 -13.44 14.10
C PRO A 344 -12.40 -12.98 13.82
N ARG A 345 -13.38 -13.90 13.67
CA ARG A 345 -14.79 -13.55 13.48
C ARG A 345 -15.40 -13.03 14.78
N TYR A 346 -15.01 -13.61 15.92
CA TYR A 346 -15.43 -13.10 17.23
C TYR A 346 -14.76 -11.75 17.52
N GLN A 347 -13.46 -11.60 17.23
CA GLN A 347 -12.74 -10.32 17.31
C GLN A 347 -13.42 -9.22 16.46
N LEU A 348 -13.76 -9.53 15.21
CA LEU A 348 -14.51 -8.64 14.31
C LEU A 348 -15.87 -8.25 14.89
N SER A 349 -16.57 -9.20 15.53
CA SER A 349 -17.84 -8.95 16.25
C SER A 349 -17.71 -8.08 17.50
N VAL A 350 -16.49 -7.78 17.95
CA VAL A 350 -16.20 -6.82 19.02
C VAL A 350 -15.75 -5.47 18.43
N LEU A 351 -14.97 -5.49 17.35
CA LEU A 351 -14.54 -4.29 16.61
C LEU A 351 -15.75 -3.46 16.13
N SER A 352 -16.80 -4.11 15.64
CA SER A 352 -18.01 -3.45 15.11
C SER A 352 -18.93 -2.84 16.18
N MET A 353 -18.71 -3.09 17.48
CA MET A 353 -19.63 -2.67 18.54
C MET A 353 -19.49 -1.18 18.87
N LYS A 354 -20.58 -0.42 18.81
CA LYS A 354 -20.65 0.98 19.26
C LYS A 354 -20.95 1.13 20.76
N SER A 355 -21.30 0.05 21.46
CA SER A 355 -21.59 0.07 22.91
C SER A 355 -20.38 -0.37 23.71
N LEU A 356 -19.82 0.52 24.53
CA LEU A 356 -18.72 0.18 25.46
C LEU A 356 -19.18 -0.86 26.50
N LYS A 357 -20.44 -0.77 26.96
CA LYS A 357 -21.05 -1.72 27.92
C LYS A 357 -21.03 -3.15 27.37
N GLU A 358 -21.53 -3.34 26.15
CA GLU A 358 -21.54 -4.66 25.48
C GLU A 358 -20.13 -5.18 25.19
N ARG A 359 -19.22 -4.29 24.76
CA ARG A 359 -17.82 -4.61 24.50
C ARG A 359 -17.10 -5.11 25.76
N LEU A 360 -17.28 -4.42 26.90
CA LEU A 360 -16.76 -4.84 28.19
C LEU A 360 -17.33 -6.21 28.61
N THR A 361 -18.63 -6.44 28.45
CA THR A 361 -19.25 -7.75 28.75
C THR A 361 -18.67 -8.88 27.87
N LYS A 362 -18.45 -8.66 26.57
CA LYS A 362 -17.77 -9.65 25.70
C LYS A 362 -16.34 -9.91 26.16
N ILE A 363 -15.57 -8.86 26.49
CA ILE A 363 -14.20 -9.00 27.00
C ILE A 363 -14.20 -9.77 28.34
N GLN A 364 -15.15 -9.51 29.23
CA GLN A 364 -15.32 -10.24 30.50
C GLN A 364 -15.56 -11.73 30.27
N HIS A 365 -16.42 -12.10 29.32
CA HIS A 365 -16.66 -13.49 28.96
C HIS A 365 -15.41 -14.19 28.39
N ILE A 366 -14.62 -13.49 27.55
CA ILE A 366 -13.35 -14.01 27.03
C ILE A 366 -12.33 -14.24 28.16
N LEU A 367 -12.15 -13.26 29.05
CA LEU A 367 -11.24 -13.38 30.21
C LEU A 367 -11.68 -14.51 31.15
N THR A 368 -12.98 -14.64 31.40
CA THR A 368 -13.56 -15.72 32.22
C THR A 368 -13.32 -17.10 31.61
N TYR A 369 -13.36 -17.22 30.27
CA TYR A 369 -13.05 -18.45 29.56
C TYR A 369 -11.57 -18.84 29.73
N PHE A 370 -10.63 -17.94 29.39
CA PHE A 370 -9.19 -18.26 29.47
C PHE A 370 -8.68 -18.47 30.90
N SER A 371 -9.25 -17.78 31.89
CA SER A 371 -8.87 -17.97 33.31
C SER A 371 -9.23 -19.36 33.85
N ARG A 372 -10.24 -20.03 33.25
CA ARG A 372 -10.64 -21.42 33.55
C ARG A 372 -9.79 -22.47 32.83
N ASP A 373 -8.95 -22.05 31.90
CA ASP A 373 -8.07 -22.94 31.13
C ASP A 373 -6.61 -22.84 31.59
N GLN A 374 -6.19 -21.67 32.10
CA GLN A 374 -4.92 -21.48 32.82
C GLN A 374 -4.84 -22.22 34.17
N SER A 375 -5.98 -22.69 34.68
CA SER A 375 -6.11 -23.46 35.93
C SER A 375 -6.11 -24.98 35.71
N LYS A 376 -5.62 -25.43 34.55
CA LYS A 376 -5.42 -26.84 34.15
C LYS A 376 -3.98 -27.08 33.67
#